data_AF-A0A356KVG4-F1
#
_entry.id   AF-A0A356KVG4-F1
#
_cell.length_a   1.000
_cell.length_b   1.000
_cell.length_c   1.000
_cell.angle_alpha   90.00
_cell.angle_beta   90.00
_cell.angle_gamma   90.00
#
_symmetry.space_group_name_H-M   'P 1'
#
loop_
_entity.id
_entity.type
_entity.pdbx_description
1 polymer ?
#
loop_
_entity_poly.entity_id
_entity_poly.type
_entity_poly.pdbx_seq_one_letter_code
_entity_poly.pdbx_strand_id
1 'polypeptide(L)'
;MDGRAKHFEKIGLQQKLFTRQQLVAARRTVGPTGDVGKELVRQGVLAQQQLKGLERAVAYRLGRDEDKEIAKVIIDSSYCSAESVEEALRKQKEFYGKTGELLRLGVLLVRSRELSESQRIAAHKIYGIEQQGAGY
;
A
#
# COMPACT_ATOMS: atom_id res chain seq x y z
N MET A 1 2.76 1.67 -15.88
CA MET A 1 1.68 2.45 -15.22
C MET A 1 1.85 2.34 -13.72
N ASP A 2 2.05 3.47 -13.04
CA ASP A 2 2.29 3.58 -11.60
C ASP A 2 1.19 2.86 -10.77
N GLY A 3 1.61 1.93 -9.90
CA GLY A 3 0.70 1.19 -9.01
C GLY A 3 -0.15 2.12 -8.14
N ARG A 4 0.39 3.28 -7.75
CA ARG A 4 -0.32 4.29 -6.97
C ARG A 4 -1.58 4.80 -7.67
N ALA A 5 -1.47 5.14 -8.96
CA ALA A 5 -2.59 5.66 -9.74
C ALA A 5 -3.71 4.61 -9.88
N LYS A 6 -3.35 3.34 -10.09
CA LYS A 6 -4.33 2.24 -10.16
C LYS A 6 -5.08 2.06 -8.84
N HIS A 7 -4.38 2.09 -7.71
CA HIS A 7 -5.03 2.02 -6.40
C HIS A 7 -5.91 3.25 -6.13
N PHE A 8 -5.46 4.45 -6.51
CA PHE A 8 -6.24 5.68 -6.37
C PHE A 8 -7.59 5.58 -7.08
N GLU A 9 -7.58 5.18 -8.36
CA GLU A 9 -8.80 5.01 -9.13
C GLU A 9 -9.71 3.95 -8.52
N LYS A 10 -9.14 2.77 -8.22
CA LYS A 10 -9.91 1.63 -7.74
C LYS A 10 -10.60 1.95 -6.41
N ILE A 11 -9.86 2.51 -5.46
CA ILE A 11 -10.39 2.84 -4.13
C ILE A 11 -11.42 3.98 -4.24
N GLY A 12 -11.12 5.04 -5.01
CA GLY A 12 -12.03 6.17 -5.15
C GLY A 12 -13.35 5.79 -5.80
N LEU A 13 -13.34 4.93 -6.82
CA LEU A 13 -14.55 4.37 -7.44
C LEU A 13 -15.32 3.44 -6.49
N GLN A 14 -14.62 2.55 -5.77
CA GLN A 14 -15.25 1.64 -4.80
C GLN A 14 -15.93 2.39 -3.64
N GLN A 15 -15.31 3.47 -3.17
CA GLN A 15 -15.87 4.32 -2.11
C GLN A 15 -16.88 5.36 -2.63
N LYS A 16 -17.17 5.35 -3.94
CA LYS A 16 -18.09 6.30 -4.60
C LYS A 16 -17.72 7.77 -4.37
N LEU A 17 -16.42 8.05 -4.21
CA LEU A 17 -15.92 9.43 -4.03
C LEU A 17 -15.98 10.23 -5.34
N PHE A 18 -15.95 9.53 -6.47
CA PHE A 18 -16.16 10.09 -7.80
C PHE A 18 -16.65 8.98 -8.74
N THR A 19 -17.18 9.37 -9.90
CA THR A 19 -17.59 8.45 -10.97
C THR A 19 -16.48 8.23 -11.98
N ARG A 20 -16.61 7.18 -12.81
CA ARG A 20 -15.68 6.94 -13.93
C ARG A 20 -15.65 8.10 -14.91
N GLN A 21 -16.80 8.76 -15.13
CA GLN A 21 -16.90 9.93 -16.02
C GLN A 21 -16.13 11.13 -15.47
N GLN A 22 -16.29 11.45 -14.17
CA GLN A 22 -15.54 12.52 -13.51
C GLN A 22 -14.03 12.26 -13.54
N LEU A 23 -13.62 11.01 -13.30
CA LEU A 23 -12.22 10.60 -13.38
C LEU A 23 -11.63 10.79 -14.79
N VAL A 24 -12.36 10.37 -15.84
CA VAL A 24 -11.93 10.54 -17.23
C VAL A 24 -11.85 12.02 -17.60
N ALA A 25 -12.83 12.84 -17.18
CA ALA A 25 -12.81 14.28 -17.40
C ALA A 25 -11.60 14.93 -16.74
N ALA A 26 -11.32 14.63 -15.46
CA ALA A 26 -10.14 15.12 -14.75
C ALA A 26 -8.82 14.71 -15.44
N ARG A 27 -8.69 13.45 -15.88
CA ARG A 27 -7.52 12.97 -16.64
C ARG A 27 -7.31 13.72 -17.96
N ARG A 28 -8.39 14.05 -18.67
CA ARG A 28 -8.30 14.84 -19.91
C ARG A 28 -7.78 16.25 -19.64
N THR A 29 -8.16 16.86 -18.52
CA THR A 29 -7.69 18.21 -18.16
C THR A 29 -6.21 18.23 -17.81
N VAL A 30 -5.72 17.28 -17.02
CA VAL A 30 -4.34 17.31 -16.51
C VAL A 30 -3.33 16.51 -17.34
N GLY A 31 -3.81 15.72 -18.31
CA GLY A 31 -2.96 14.89 -19.15
C GLY A 31 -2.40 13.65 -18.42
N PRO A 32 -1.46 12.91 -19.04
CA PRO A 32 -0.98 11.62 -18.54
C PRO A 32 -0.12 11.72 -17.26
N THR A 33 0.55 12.84 -17.04
CA THR A 33 1.46 13.07 -15.89
C THR A 33 0.84 13.93 -14.81
N GLY A 34 -0.36 14.47 -15.04
CA GLY A 34 -0.97 15.42 -14.14
C GLY A 34 -1.63 14.78 -12.92
N ASP A 35 -1.77 15.58 -11.86
CA ASP A 35 -2.36 15.17 -10.60
C ASP A 35 -3.89 15.18 -10.66
N VAL A 36 -4.44 14.03 -11.01
CA VAL A 36 -5.89 13.80 -11.11
C VAL A 36 -6.60 14.07 -9.78
N GLY A 37 -5.95 13.82 -8.63
CA GLY A 37 -6.54 14.05 -7.32
C GLY A 37 -6.77 15.53 -7.04
N LYS A 38 -5.77 16.37 -7.30
CA LYS A 38 -5.91 17.83 -7.20
C LYS A 38 -6.93 18.40 -8.17
N GLU A 39 -7.00 17.85 -9.37
CA GLU A 39 -7.99 18.28 -10.36
C GLU A 39 -9.42 17.94 -9.93
N LEU A 40 -9.66 16.75 -9.38
CA LEU A 40 -10.97 16.38 -8.83
C LEU A 40 -11.37 17.31 -7.66
N VAL A 41 -10.42 17.78 -6.87
CA VAL A 41 -10.68 18.81 -5.85
C VAL A 41 -11.01 20.16 -6.49
N ARG A 42 -10.23 20.59 -7.49
CA ARG A 42 -10.45 21.84 -8.22
C ARG A 42 -11.82 21.90 -8.90
N GLN A 43 -12.29 20.77 -9.42
CA GLN A 43 -13.62 20.63 -10.03
C GLN A 43 -14.76 20.52 -9.00
N GLY A 44 -14.46 20.51 -7.70
CA GLY A 44 -15.45 20.35 -6.63
C GLY A 44 -16.02 18.93 -6.51
N VAL A 45 -15.43 17.94 -7.20
CA VAL A 45 -15.82 16.53 -7.11
C VAL A 45 -15.36 15.92 -5.79
N LEU A 46 -14.17 16.29 -5.33
CA LEU A 46 -13.62 15.88 -4.03
C LEU A 46 -13.46 17.09 -3.10
N ALA A 47 -13.81 16.91 -1.83
CA ALA A 47 -13.31 17.77 -0.79
C ALA A 47 -11.83 17.46 -0.50
N GLN A 48 -11.07 18.45 -0.04
CA GLN A 48 -9.65 18.26 0.32
C GLN A 48 -9.43 17.14 1.35
N GLN A 49 -10.39 16.97 2.29
CA GLN A 49 -10.33 15.90 3.28
C GLN A 49 -10.58 14.51 2.67
N GLN A 50 -11.45 14.40 1.67
CA GLN A 50 -11.68 13.15 0.94
C GLN A 50 -10.44 12.76 0.13
N LEU A 51 -9.77 13.74 -0.49
CA LEU A 51 -8.49 13.49 -1.16
C LEU A 51 -7.44 12.94 -0.17
N LYS A 52 -7.25 13.60 0.98
CA LYS A 52 -6.32 13.12 2.02
C LYS A 52 -6.66 11.71 2.50
N GLY A 53 -7.94 11.41 2.72
CA GLY A 53 -8.39 10.07 3.11
C GLY A 53 -8.10 9.01 2.05
N LEU A 54 -8.35 9.34 0.79
CA LEU A 54 -8.05 8.48 -0.35
C LEU A 54 -6.54 8.23 -0.49
N GLU A 55 -5.71 9.26 -0.35
CA GLU A 55 -4.24 9.13 -0.39
C GLU A 55 -3.71 8.23 0.73
N ARG A 56 -4.26 8.32 1.95
CA ARG A 56 -3.94 7.41 3.05
C ARG A 56 -4.31 5.98 2.72
N ALA A 57 -5.51 5.76 2.17
CA ALA A 57 -5.96 4.42 1.78
C ALA A 57 -5.08 3.82 0.65
N VAL A 58 -4.63 4.64 -0.29
CA VAL A 58 -3.66 4.25 -1.32
C VAL A 58 -2.31 3.88 -0.72
N ALA A 59 -1.77 4.72 0.17
CA ALA A 59 -0.51 4.45 0.85
C ALA A 59 -0.57 3.14 1.67
N TYR A 60 -1.68 2.92 2.39
CA TYR A 60 -1.92 1.66 3.10
C TYR A 60 -1.91 0.47 2.14
N ARG A 61 -2.62 0.54 1.00
CA ARG A 61 -2.66 -0.58 0.04
C ARG A 61 -1.29 -0.90 -0.54
N LEU A 62 -0.54 0.12 -0.96
CA LEU A 62 0.82 -0.07 -1.48
C LEU A 62 1.73 -0.73 -0.44
N GLY A 63 1.80 -0.17 0.77
CA GLY A 63 2.64 -0.75 1.82
C GLY A 63 2.16 -2.13 2.29
N ARG A 64 0.84 -2.39 2.24
CA ARG A 64 0.28 -3.69 2.58
C ARG A 64 0.61 -4.78 1.56
N ASP A 65 0.61 -4.42 0.28
CA ASP A 65 0.97 -5.35 -0.80
C ASP A 65 2.48 -5.59 -0.80
N GLU A 66 3.29 -4.55 -0.58
CA GLU A 66 4.74 -4.70 -0.35
C GLU A 66 5.04 -5.64 0.84
N ASP A 67 4.35 -5.47 1.97
CA ASP A 67 4.52 -6.35 3.13
C ASP A 67 4.11 -7.81 2.85
N LYS A 68 3.23 -8.09 1.88
CA LYS A 68 2.93 -9.47 1.46
C LYS A 68 4.04 -10.07 0.63
N GLU A 69 4.73 -9.28 -0.18
CA GLU A 69 5.87 -9.78 -0.94
C GLU A 69 7.06 -10.04 0.00
N ILE A 70 7.31 -9.14 0.94
CA ILE A 70 8.31 -9.37 2.01
C ILE A 70 7.94 -10.58 2.87
N ALA A 71 6.65 -10.82 3.14
CA ALA A 71 6.20 -12.01 3.85
C ALA A 71 6.66 -13.31 3.18
N LYS A 72 6.61 -13.39 1.84
CA LYS A 72 7.11 -14.55 1.09
C LYS A 72 8.59 -14.74 1.33
N VAL A 73 9.39 -13.69 1.19
CA VAL A 73 10.84 -13.73 1.45
C VAL A 73 11.15 -14.21 2.87
N ILE A 74 10.41 -13.75 3.88
CA ILE A 74 10.57 -14.17 5.27
C ILE A 74 10.31 -15.68 5.42
N ILE A 75 9.27 -16.20 4.77
CA ILE A 75 8.89 -17.62 4.81
C ILE A 75 9.92 -18.46 4.04
N ASP A 76 10.26 -18.06 2.81
CA ASP A 76 11.19 -18.77 1.93
C ASP A 76 12.61 -18.83 2.53
N SER A 77 13.02 -17.78 3.23
CA SER A 77 14.28 -17.74 3.98
C SER A 77 14.23 -18.50 5.31
N SER A 78 13.09 -19.12 5.64
CA SER A 78 12.85 -19.82 6.92
C SER A 78 13.12 -18.95 8.16
N TYR A 79 12.93 -17.63 8.05
CA TYR A 79 13.15 -16.71 9.17
C TYR A 79 12.01 -16.73 10.19
N CYS A 80 10.80 -17.07 9.72
CA CYS A 80 9.59 -17.13 10.53
C CYS A 80 8.62 -18.15 9.93
N SER A 81 7.74 -18.74 10.74
CA SER A 81 6.71 -19.66 10.25
C SER A 81 5.64 -18.92 9.45
N ALA A 82 5.00 -19.62 8.49
CA ALA A 82 3.89 -19.06 7.74
C ALA A 82 2.74 -18.63 8.66
N GLU A 83 2.44 -19.41 9.70
CA GLU A 83 1.39 -19.11 10.69
C GLU A 83 1.67 -17.80 11.44
N SER A 84 2.89 -17.61 11.94
CA SER A 84 3.29 -16.37 12.63
C SER A 84 3.21 -15.15 11.71
N VAL A 85 3.59 -15.33 10.44
CA VAL A 85 3.49 -14.28 9.41
C VAL A 85 2.03 -13.94 9.10
N GLU A 86 1.16 -14.93 8.92
CA GLU A 86 -0.27 -14.72 8.69
C GLU A 86 -0.94 -14.00 9.87
N GLU A 87 -0.61 -14.39 11.09
CA GLU A 87 -1.10 -13.77 12.31
C GLU A 87 -0.64 -12.30 12.43
N ALA A 88 0.62 -12.01 12.10
CA ALA A 88 1.12 -10.64 12.05
C ALA A 88 0.42 -9.82 10.95
N LEU A 89 0.17 -10.41 9.79
CA LEU A 89 -0.57 -9.81 8.69
C LEU A 89 -2.04 -9.53 9.03
N ARG A 90 -2.66 -10.35 9.88
CA ARG A 90 -4.00 -10.12 10.45
C ARG A 90 -3.97 -8.95 11.44
N LYS A 91 -3.04 -8.95 12.40
CA LYS A 91 -2.83 -7.86 13.37
C LYS A 91 -2.58 -6.52 12.68
N GLN A 92 -1.83 -6.51 11.58
CA GLN A 92 -1.63 -5.31 10.76
C GLN A 92 -2.94 -4.73 10.23
N LYS A 93 -3.82 -5.57 9.69
CA LYS A 93 -5.13 -5.16 9.17
C LYS A 93 -6.00 -4.59 10.29
N GLU A 94 -6.00 -5.24 11.45
CA GLU A 94 -6.74 -4.78 12.63
C GLU A 94 -6.21 -3.46 13.18
N PHE A 95 -4.88 -3.30 13.23
CA PHE A 95 -4.25 -2.05 13.66
C PHE A 95 -4.63 -0.89 12.75
N TYR A 96 -4.58 -1.09 11.42
CA TYR A 96 -5.03 -0.09 10.46
C TYR A 96 -6.53 0.23 10.62
N GLY A 97 -7.37 -0.78 10.85
CA GLY A 97 -8.80 -0.56 11.09
C GLY A 97 -9.10 0.33 12.30
N LYS A 98 -8.23 0.30 13.32
CA LYS A 98 -8.38 1.09 14.55
C LYS A 98 -7.76 2.49 14.45
N THR A 99 -6.62 2.61 13.77
CA THR A 99 -5.78 3.83 13.81
C THR A 99 -5.75 4.60 12.50
N GLY A 100 -6.05 3.95 11.38
CA GLY A 100 -5.82 4.47 10.04
C GLY A 100 -4.33 4.48 9.64
N GLU A 101 -3.45 3.91 10.46
CA GLU A 101 -2.00 3.88 10.22
C GLU A 101 -1.52 2.48 9.83
N LEU A 102 -0.51 2.42 8.95
CA LEU A 102 0.12 1.17 8.55
C LEU A 102 1.29 0.86 9.49
N LEU A 103 1.12 -0.14 10.35
CA LEU A 103 2.24 -0.73 11.10
C LEU A 103 2.87 -1.84 10.25
N ARG A 104 4.15 -1.68 9.87
CA ARG A 104 4.85 -2.60 8.94
C ARG A 104 4.95 -4.03 9.50
N LEU A 105 4.84 -5.03 8.62
CA LEU A 105 4.93 -6.45 8.99
C LEU A 105 6.21 -6.77 9.78
N GLY A 106 7.38 -6.32 9.29
CA GLY A 106 8.64 -6.58 9.97
C GLY A 106 8.69 -6.04 11.40
N VAL A 107 8.03 -4.90 11.67
CA VAL A 107 7.93 -4.35 13.03
C VAL A 107 7.04 -5.20 13.92
N LEU A 108 5.93 -5.73 13.39
CA LEU A 108 5.04 -6.62 14.13
C LEU A 108 5.76 -7.91 14.53
N LEU A 109 6.48 -8.53 13.60
CA LEU A 109 7.21 -9.77 13.85
C LEU A 109 8.38 -9.60 14.82
N VAL A 110 9.10 -8.46 14.75
CA VAL A 110 10.15 -8.14 15.73
C VAL A 110 9.55 -7.94 17.12
N ARG A 111 8.42 -7.22 17.23
CA ARG A 111 7.74 -7.01 18.52
C ARG A 111 7.23 -8.29 19.16
N SER A 112 6.81 -9.27 18.35
CA SER A 112 6.40 -10.59 18.83
C SER A 112 7.56 -11.56 19.03
N ARG A 113 8.82 -11.14 18.78
CA ARG A 113 10.04 -11.98 18.83
C ARG A 113 10.03 -13.16 17.86
N GLU A 114 9.19 -13.09 16.83
CA GLU A 114 9.11 -14.07 15.73
C GLU A 114 10.17 -13.81 14.66
N LEU A 115 10.78 -12.63 14.69
CA LEU A 115 11.84 -12.21 13.79
C LEU A 115 12.86 -11.37 14.58
N SER A 116 14.14 -11.57 14.33
CA SER A 116 15.18 -10.66 14.82
C SER A 116 15.30 -9.42 13.92
N GLU A 117 15.90 -8.35 14.45
CA GLU A 117 16.12 -7.13 13.68
C GLU A 117 17.06 -7.35 12.48
N SER A 118 18.06 -8.22 12.62
CA SER A 118 18.96 -8.58 11.50
C SER A 118 18.22 -9.35 10.41
N GLN A 119 17.34 -10.29 10.76
CA GLN A 119 16.50 -11.01 9.78
C GLN A 119 15.51 -10.06 9.10
N ARG A 120 14.94 -9.09 9.83
CA ARG A 120 14.10 -8.04 9.25
C ARG A 120 14.87 -7.28 8.16
N ILE A 121 16.07 -6.80 8.48
CA ILE A 121 16.92 -6.08 7.53
C ILE A 121 17.29 -6.95 6.33
N ALA A 122 17.64 -8.22 6.57
CA ALA A 122 18.00 -9.16 5.51
C ALA A 122 16.82 -9.40 4.53
N ALA A 123 15.62 -9.64 5.05
CA ALA A 123 14.42 -9.85 4.22
C ALA A 123 14.12 -8.63 3.33
N HIS A 124 14.25 -7.41 3.87
CA HIS A 124 14.09 -6.19 3.06
C HIS A 124 15.15 -6.05 1.96
N LYS A 125 16.40 -6.45 2.23
CA LYS A 125 17.47 -6.43 1.24
C LYS A 125 17.23 -7.43 0.11
N ILE A 126 16.84 -8.67 0.46
CA ILE A 126 16.52 -9.71 -0.53
C ILE A 126 15.37 -9.25 -1.42
N TYR A 127 14.26 -8.79 -0.82
CA TYR A 127 13.14 -8.22 -1.57
C TYR A 127 13.59 -7.08 -2.51
N GLY A 128 14.44 -6.17 -2.03
CA GLY A 128 14.97 -5.08 -2.85
C GLY A 128 15.78 -5.56 -4.06
N ILE A 129 16.58 -6.63 -3.91
CA ILE A 129 17.34 -7.24 -5.00
C ILE A 129 16.41 -7.93 -6.01
N GLU A 130 15.43 -8.68 -5.54
CA GLU A 130 14.45 -9.37 -6.40
C GLU A 130 13.65 -8.39 -7.28
N GLN A 131 13.25 -7.25 -6.71
CA GLN A 131 12.56 -6.20 -7.47
C GLN A 131 13.44 -5.54 -8.54
N GLN A 132 14.76 -5.51 -8.35
CA GLN A 132 15.71 -4.98 -9.33
C GLN A 132 16.06 -6.02 -10.42
N GLY A 133 16.11 -7.30 -10.06
CA GLY A 133 16.39 -8.41 -10.98
C GLY A 133 15.22 -8.77 -11.90
N ALA A 134 13.98 -8.54 -11.46
CA ALA A 134 12.77 -8.81 -12.26
C ALA A 134 12.49 -7.76 -13.36
N GLY A 135 13.38 -6.79 -13.56
CA GLY A 135 13.25 -5.69 -14.51
C GLY A 135 13.89 -5.91 -15.89
N TYR A 136 14.34 -7.13 -16.21
CA TYR A 136 14.94 -7.50 -17.51
C TYR A 136 14.04 -8.43 -18.33
#